data_AF-A0A915EH13-F1
#
_entry.id   AF-A0A915EH13-F1
#
_cell.length_a   1.000
_cell.length_b   1.000
_cell.length_c   1.000
_cell.angle_alpha   90.00
_cell.angle_beta   90.00
_cell.angle_gamma   90.00
#
_symmetry.space_group_name_H-M   'P 1'
#
loop_
_entity.id
_entity.type
_entity.pdbx_description
1 polymer ?
#
loop_
_entity_poly.entity_id
_entity_poly.type
_entity_poly.pdbx_seq_one_letter_code
_entity_poly.pdbx_strand_id
1 'polypeptide(L)'
;MDKSWRQQPAKLPELPDLLLQGNVFDRYDDETNTLDLGCTVRFDEYGFFMVWEPKGKDASLLDLTQIWEARPSGTIKDTRVLFDLEQRGFKDSVESRTVWITYGQDLVVVNSVFLVAKNAQIAKEWRTAVNEFIRTYKFRHACPCTAFKILSGLVFANAVAILAALLDVLSLQATPVTEHMV
;
A
#
# COMPACT_ATOMS: atom_id res chain seq x y z
N MET A 1 -25.81 -21.29 -25.91
CA MET A 1 -25.41 -20.62 -24.65
C MET A 1 -24.11 -19.88 -24.91
N ASP A 2 -24.17 -18.56 -24.97
CA ASP A 2 -23.00 -17.70 -25.10
C ASP A 2 -22.12 -17.85 -23.85
N LYS A 3 -20.84 -18.21 -24.05
CA LYS A 3 -19.82 -18.40 -23.01
C LYS A 3 -18.86 -17.22 -22.94
N SER A 4 -19.19 -16.09 -23.58
CA SER A 4 -18.42 -14.84 -23.59
C SER A 4 -17.97 -14.36 -22.20
N TRP A 5 -18.76 -14.64 -21.15
CA TRP A 5 -18.40 -14.35 -19.75
C TRP A 5 -17.16 -15.13 -19.24
N ARG A 6 -16.80 -16.28 -19.83
CA ARG A 6 -15.63 -17.07 -19.40
C ARG A 6 -14.29 -16.46 -19.82
N GLN A 7 -14.32 -15.48 -20.72
CA GLN A 7 -13.12 -14.93 -21.36
C GLN A 7 -12.78 -13.52 -20.88
N GLN A 8 -13.59 -12.91 -20.03
CA GLN A 8 -13.21 -11.64 -19.43
C GLN A 8 -12.14 -11.92 -18.36
N PRO A 9 -10.88 -11.49 -18.57
CA PRO A 9 -9.88 -11.59 -17.51
C PRO A 9 -10.44 -10.83 -16.30
N ALA A 10 -10.29 -11.40 -15.10
CA ALA A 10 -10.65 -10.69 -13.89
C ALA A 10 -9.88 -9.37 -13.88
N LYS A 11 -10.56 -8.25 -14.14
CA LYS A 11 -9.96 -6.93 -14.03
C LYS A 11 -9.57 -6.75 -12.58
N LEU A 12 -8.28 -6.55 -12.32
CA LEU A 12 -7.82 -6.17 -10.98
C LEU A 12 -8.54 -4.87 -10.60
N PRO A 13 -9.06 -4.76 -9.36
CA PRO A 13 -9.62 -3.50 -8.91
C PRO A 13 -8.55 -2.42 -9.05
N GLU A 14 -8.92 -1.29 -9.65
CA GLU A 14 -8.04 -0.13 -9.73
C GLU A 14 -7.78 0.37 -8.30
N LEU A 15 -6.51 0.43 -7.91
CA LEU A 15 -6.11 0.92 -6.61
C LEU A 15 -6.39 2.42 -6.54
N PRO A 16 -7.07 2.94 -5.50
CA PRO A 16 -7.30 4.37 -5.35
C PRO A 16 -5.99 5.16 -5.31
N ASP A 17 -5.92 6.28 -6.04
CA ASP A 17 -4.73 7.16 -6.09
C ASP A 17 -4.25 7.59 -4.70
N LEU A 18 -5.19 7.78 -3.76
CA LEU A 18 -4.90 8.11 -2.36
C LEU A 18 -3.96 7.06 -1.71
N LEU A 19 -4.19 5.78 -1.98
CA LEU A 19 -3.40 4.69 -1.40
C LEU A 19 -2.10 4.48 -2.18
N LEU A 20 -2.10 4.71 -3.49
CA LEU A 20 -0.92 4.61 -4.35
C LEU A 20 0.12 5.69 -4.05
N GLN A 21 -0.33 6.95 -3.95
CA GLN A 21 0.54 8.09 -3.60
C GLN A 21 1.06 7.98 -2.18
N GLY A 22 0.27 7.36 -1.30
CA GLY A 22 0.63 7.20 0.10
C GLY A 22 0.47 8.48 0.92
N ASN A 23 0.74 8.35 2.21
CA ASN A 23 0.79 9.48 3.13
C ASN A 23 1.80 9.20 4.25
N VAL A 24 2.14 10.23 5.01
CA VAL A 24 3.04 10.12 6.16
C VAL A 24 2.24 9.82 7.41
N PHE A 25 2.61 8.76 8.11
CA PHE A 25 2.01 8.30 9.35
C PHE A 25 3.07 8.05 10.43
N ASP A 26 2.68 8.16 11.70
CA ASP A 26 3.41 7.51 12.77
C ASP A 26 2.86 6.09 12.91
N ARG A 27 3.68 5.08 12.61
CA ARG A 27 3.28 3.68 12.66
C ARG A 27 3.62 3.11 14.03
N TYR A 28 2.66 2.50 14.69
CA TYR A 28 2.88 1.68 15.87
C TYR A 28 2.45 0.23 15.60
N ASP A 29 3.30 -0.72 15.96
CA ASP A 29 3.05 -2.15 15.82
C ASP A 29 2.94 -2.80 17.21
N ASP A 30 1.78 -3.39 17.53
CA ASP A 30 1.49 -3.91 18.88
C ASP A 30 2.25 -5.21 19.19
N GLU A 31 2.56 -6.00 18.17
CA GLU A 31 3.24 -7.29 18.32
C GLU A 31 4.72 -7.07 18.64
N THR A 32 5.34 -6.12 17.95
CA THR A 32 6.77 -5.81 18.10
C THR A 32 7.05 -4.64 19.05
N ASN A 33 6.00 -3.96 19.54
CA ASN A 33 6.08 -2.72 20.31
C ASN A 33 7.04 -1.69 19.67
N THR A 34 6.92 -1.53 18.35
CA THR A 34 7.79 -0.65 17.56
C THR A 34 7.01 0.59 17.12
N LEU A 35 7.53 1.76 17.46
CA LEU A 35 7.04 3.06 17.01
C LEU A 35 7.99 3.65 15.96
N ASP A 36 7.51 3.75 14.72
CA ASP A 36 8.20 4.39 13.61
C ASP A 36 7.55 5.74 13.29
N LEU A 37 8.23 6.84 13.63
CA LEU A 37 7.70 8.20 13.44
C LEU A 37 7.94 8.72 12.02
N GLY A 38 6.93 9.39 11.46
CA GLY A 38 7.02 10.06 10.16
C GLY A 38 7.31 9.11 8.99
N CYS A 39 6.77 7.90 9.06
CA CYS A 39 6.93 6.85 8.07
C CYS A 39 6.03 7.09 6.86
N THR A 40 6.56 6.96 5.64
CA THR A 40 5.72 7.02 4.44
C THR A 40 5.07 5.66 4.22
N VAL A 41 3.74 5.63 4.17
CA VAL A 41 2.95 4.41 3.96
C VAL A 41 2.19 4.53 2.65
N ARG A 42 2.26 3.50 1.81
CA ARG A 42 1.57 3.42 0.51
C ARG A 42 1.23 1.98 0.17
N PHE A 43 0.35 1.80 -0.80
CA PHE A 43 0.11 0.50 -1.41
C PHE A 43 0.95 0.44 -2.69
N ASP A 44 1.40 -0.76 -3.07
CA ASP A 44 2.09 -0.93 -4.35
C ASP A 44 1.11 -0.77 -5.51
N GLU A 45 1.63 -0.41 -6.69
CA GLU A 45 0.84 -0.18 -7.90
C GLU A 45 0.00 -1.37 -8.37
N TYR A 46 0.36 -2.59 -7.93
CA TYR A 46 -0.36 -3.81 -8.26
C TYR A 46 -1.34 -4.26 -7.18
N GLY A 47 -1.33 -3.61 -6.01
CA GLY A 47 -2.19 -3.93 -4.89
C GLY A 47 -1.92 -5.32 -4.30
N PHE A 48 -0.66 -5.70 -4.10
CA PHE A 48 -0.26 -6.88 -3.33
C PHE A 48 0.21 -6.55 -1.92
N PHE A 49 0.86 -5.40 -1.74
CA PHE A 49 1.55 -5.04 -0.51
C PHE A 49 1.18 -3.64 -0.06
N MET A 50 0.92 -3.51 1.24
CA MET A 50 1.11 -2.24 1.93
C MET A 50 2.58 -2.13 2.29
N VAL A 51 3.22 -1.05 1.85
CA VAL A 51 4.64 -0.77 2.02
C VAL A 51 4.79 0.41 2.96
N TRP A 52 5.74 0.33 3.89
CA TRP A 52 6.14 1.48 4.68
C TRP A 52 7.66 1.57 4.83
N GLU A 53 8.16 2.79 4.85
CA GLU A 53 9.58 3.11 4.87
C GLU A 53 9.90 3.98 6.09
N PRO A 54 10.31 3.37 7.22
CA PRO A 54 10.73 4.12 8.39
C PRO A 54 12.01 4.91 8.08
N LYS A 55 12.15 6.09 8.70
CA LYS A 55 13.31 6.93 8.47
C LYS A 55 14.60 6.22 8.90
N GLY A 56 15.48 5.94 7.92
CA GLY A 56 16.78 5.31 8.16
C GLY A 56 16.75 3.81 8.40
N LYS A 57 15.64 3.12 8.05
CA LYS A 57 15.53 1.66 8.05
C LYS A 57 15.08 1.17 6.68
N ASP A 58 15.21 -0.14 6.45
CA ASP A 58 14.70 -0.78 5.25
C ASP A 58 13.16 -0.76 5.20
N ALA A 59 12.64 -0.74 3.97
CA ALA A 59 11.22 -0.85 3.70
C ALA A 59 10.68 -2.18 4.26
N SER A 60 9.48 -2.12 4.84
CA SER A 60 8.75 -3.30 5.30
C SER A 60 7.46 -3.45 4.52
N LEU A 61 7.02 -4.70 4.38
CA LEU A 61 5.88 -5.08 3.54
C LEU A 61 4.84 -5.83 4.38
N LEU A 62 3.56 -5.54 4.14
CA LEU A 62 2.42 -6.34 4.61
C LEU A 62 1.58 -6.79 3.42
N ASP A 63 1.37 -8.10 3.33
CA ASP A 63 0.52 -8.71 2.31
C ASP A 63 -0.94 -8.26 2.47
N LEU A 64 -1.50 -7.61 1.44
CA LEU A 64 -2.86 -7.11 1.45
C LEU A 64 -3.91 -8.22 1.58
N THR A 65 -3.60 -9.46 1.20
CA THR A 65 -4.48 -10.62 1.42
C THR A 65 -4.66 -10.97 2.90
N GLN A 66 -3.73 -10.54 3.75
CA GLN A 66 -3.78 -10.75 5.19
C GLN A 66 -4.50 -9.62 5.91
N ILE A 67 -4.70 -8.46 5.26
CA ILE A 67 -5.44 -7.35 5.87
C ILE A 67 -6.93 -7.66 5.86
N TRP A 68 -7.58 -7.44 7.01
CA TRP A 68 -9.01 -7.72 7.16
C TRP A 68 -9.84 -6.44 7.15
N GLU A 69 -9.41 -5.42 7.88
CA GLU A 69 -10.18 -4.20 8.09
C GLU A 69 -9.30 -3.05 8.56
N ALA A 70 -9.66 -1.82 8.18
CA ALA A 70 -9.15 -0.58 8.74
C ALA A 70 -10.21 0.09 9.64
N ARG A 71 -9.92 0.21 10.93
CA ARG A 71 -10.88 0.63 11.98
C ARG A 71 -10.62 2.05 12.49
N PRO A 72 -11.67 2.76 12.97
CA PRO A 72 -11.57 4.15 13.37
C PRO A 72 -11.07 4.44 14.78
N SER A 73 -11.11 3.46 15.68
CA SER A 73 -10.64 3.64 17.05
C SER A 73 -10.07 2.33 17.56
N GLY A 74 -8.73 2.28 17.59
CA GLY A 74 -8.01 1.24 18.30
C GLY A 74 -7.17 1.94 19.37
N THR A 75 -7.40 1.61 20.64
CA THR A 75 -6.65 2.20 21.74
C THR A 75 -5.26 1.58 21.74
N ILE A 76 -4.25 2.38 21.39
CA ILE A 76 -2.85 2.04 21.66
C ILE A 76 -2.73 1.91 23.18
N LYS A 77 -2.40 0.71 23.67
CA LYS A 77 -2.40 0.41 25.12
C LYS A 77 -1.15 0.92 25.81
N ASP A 78 -0.06 1.04 25.06
CA ASP A 78 1.22 1.50 25.58
C ASP A 78 1.16 3.00 25.88
N THR A 79 1.23 3.35 27.17
CA THR A 79 1.14 4.73 27.64
C THR A 79 2.33 5.59 27.22
N ARG A 80 3.51 4.99 27.03
CA ARG A 80 4.69 5.71 26.57
C ARG A 80 4.54 6.09 25.09
N VAL A 81 4.07 5.15 24.27
CA VAL A 81 3.79 5.40 22.86
C VAL A 81 2.71 6.47 22.69
N LEU A 82 1.63 6.38 23.47
CA LEU A 82 0.58 7.42 23.48
C LEU A 82 1.17 8.80 23.80
N PHE A 83 1.99 8.88 24.85
CA PHE A 83 2.61 10.14 25.25
C PHE A 83 3.53 10.71 24.16
N ASP A 84 4.34 9.89 23.50
CA ASP A 84 5.21 10.31 22.39
C ASP A 84 4.39 10.82 21.19
N LEU A 85 3.24 10.19 20.90
CA LEU A 85 2.31 10.62 19.85
C LEU A 85 1.56 11.91 20.20
N GLU A 86 1.22 12.13 21.46
CA GLU A 86 0.58 13.36 21.95
C GLU A 86 1.52 14.56 21.91
N GLN A 87 2.81 14.35 22.26
CA GLN A 87 3.84 15.40 22.21
C GLN A 87 4.06 15.99 20.82
N ARG A 88 3.59 15.31 19.77
CA ARG A 88 3.63 15.85 18.42
C ARG A 88 2.80 17.13 18.22
N GLY A 89 1.93 17.48 19.18
CA GLY A 89 1.27 18.78 19.24
C GLY A 89 0.20 18.98 18.16
N PHE A 90 -0.37 17.90 17.65
CA PHE A 90 -1.47 17.97 16.71
C PHE A 90 -2.78 18.34 17.41
N LYS A 91 -3.65 19.08 16.70
CA LYS A 91 -4.91 19.60 17.25
C LYS A 91 -5.92 18.49 17.58
N ASP A 92 -5.99 17.45 16.76
CA ASP A 92 -6.95 16.36 16.92
C ASP A 92 -6.37 15.25 17.82
N SER A 93 -7.22 14.57 18.58
CA SER A 93 -6.81 13.45 19.44
C SER A 93 -6.14 12.33 18.63
N VAL A 94 -5.21 11.59 19.25
CA VAL A 94 -4.51 10.46 18.61
C VAL A 94 -5.51 9.45 18.05
N GLU A 95 -6.55 9.12 18.82
CA GLU A 95 -7.61 8.18 18.43
C GLU A 95 -8.32 8.60 17.13
N SER A 96 -8.72 9.87 17.02
CA SER A 96 -9.43 10.37 15.83
C SER A 96 -8.58 10.29 14.55
N ARG A 97 -7.25 10.38 14.71
CA ARG A 97 -6.24 10.33 13.65
C ARG A 97 -5.71 8.92 13.38
N THR A 98 -6.20 7.90 14.09
CA THR A 98 -5.67 6.54 13.99
C THR A 98 -6.42 5.71 12.95
N VAL A 99 -5.66 5.10 12.04
CA VAL A 99 -6.11 4.00 11.17
C VAL A 99 -5.61 2.71 11.80
N TRP A 100 -6.51 1.95 12.44
CA TRP A 100 -6.15 0.67 13.06
C TRP A 100 -6.37 -0.46 12.05
N ILE A 101 -5.27 -1.01 11.53
CA ILE A 101 -5.30 -2.10 10.58
C ILE A 101 -5.18 -3.42 11.34
N THR A 102 -6.20 -4.27 11.20
CA THR A 102 -6.16 -5.65 11.68
C THR A 102 -5.79 -6.59 10.55
N TYR A 103 -4.82 -7.47 10.79
CA TYR A 103 -4.33 -8.42 9.80
C TYR A 103 -4.00 -9.77 10.44
N GLY A 104 -3.95 -10.83 9.63
CA GLY A 104 -3.65 -12.18 10.10
C GLY A 104 -3.89 -13.24 9.04
N GLN A 105 -3.24 -14.39 9.20
CA GLN A 105 -3.39 -15.54 8.31
C GLN A 105 -4.67 -16.34 8.61
N ASP A 106 -5.10 -16.35 9.87
CA ASP A 106 -6.29 -17.07 10.33
C ASP A 106 -7.05 -16.25 11.38
N LEU A 107 -8.27 -16.70 11.71
CA LEU A 107 -9.17 -16.00 12.64
C LEU A 107 -8.75 -16.10 14.12
N VAL A 108 -7.66 -16.81 14.44
CA VAL A 108 -7.21 -17.06 15.81
C VAL A 108 -6.13 -16.05 16.20
N VAL A 109 -5.15 -15.82 15.33
CA VAL A 109 -4.06 -14.86 15.59
C VAL A 109 -4.32 -13.58 14.81
N VAL A 110 -4.83 -12.57 15.51
CA VAL A 110 -5.12 -11.24 14.95
C VAL A 110 -4.04 -10.26 15.37
N ASN A 111 -3.26 -9.80 14.39
CA ASN A 111 -2.24 -8.78 14.58
C ASN A 111 -2.81 -7.39 14.34
N SER A 112 -2.20 -6.39 14.98
CA SER A 112 -2.65 -4.99 14.94
C SER A 112 -1.50 -4.05 14.63
N VAL A 113 -1.67 -3.27 13.57
CA VAL A 113 -0.79 -2.13 13.28
C VAL A 113 -1.64 -0.85 13.26
N PHE A 114 -1.12 0.21 13.86
CA PHE A 114 -1.77 1.49 14.01
C PHE A 114 -1.02 2.52 13.18
N LEU A 115 -1.71 3.20 12.27
CA LEU A 115 -1.17 4.31 11.50
C LEU A 115 -1.79 5.61 11.98
N VAL A 116 -1.02 6.46 12.63
CA VAL A 116 -1.50 7.73 13.17
C VAL A 116 -1.20 8.85 12.16
N ALA A 117 -2.26 9.38 11.56
CA ALA A 117 -2.17 10.42 10.53
C ALA A 117 -1.90 11.79 11.14
N LYS A 118 -1.52 12.77 10.31
CA LYS A 118 -1.37 14.18 10.73
C LYS A 118 -2.69 14.82 11.20
N ASN A 119 -3.82 14.45 10.60
CA ASN A 119 -5.14 15.01 10.88
C ASN A 119 -6.23 13.92 10.84
N ALA A 120 -7.39 14.19 11.44
CA ALA A 120 -8.46 13.20 11.51
C ALA A 120 -9.09 12.90 10.13
N GLN A 121 -9.03 13.87 9.22
CA GLN A 121 -9.57 13.75 7.87
C GLN A 121 -8.82 12.71 7.04
N ILE A 122 -7.48 12.77 7.00
CA ILE A 122 -6.63 11.78 6.31
C ILE A 122 -6.92 10.38 6.87
N ALA A 123 -6.99 10.23 8.20
CA ALA A 123 -7.29 8.94 8.81
C ALA A 123 -8.66 8.40 8.37
N LYS A 124 -9.68 9.26 8.28
CA LYS A 124 -11.01 8.86 7.80
C LYS A 124 -10.99 8.44 6.33
N GLU A 125 -10.38 9.24 5.46
CA GLU A 125 -10.28 8.94 4.02
C GLU A 125 -9.52 7.63 3.79
N TRP A 126 -8.40 7.43 4.50
CA TRP A 126 -7.62 6.19 4.44
C TRP A 126 -8.40 4.97 4.92
N ARG A 127 -9.11 5.05 6.05
CA ARG A 127 -9.96 3.95 6.52
C ARG A 127 -11.01 3.56 5.50
N THR A 128 -11.67 4.55 4.88
CA THR A 128 -12.68 4.29 3.85
C THR A 128 -12.04 3.63 2.63
N ALA A 129 -10.96 4.23 2.09
CA ALA A 129 -10.30 3.73 0.89
C ALA A 129 -9.75 2.30 1.06
N VAL A 130 -9.09 2.02 2.20
CA VAL A 130 -8.57 0.67 2.50
C VAL A 130 -9.69 -0.35 2.56
N ASN A 131 -10.79 -0.05 3.27
CA ASN A 131 -11.91 -0.98 3.39
C ASN A 131 -12.67 -1.19 2.07
N GLU A 132 -12.82 -0.15 1.25
CA GLU A 132 -13.40 -0.28 -0.10
C GLU A 132 -12.51 -1.13 -1.00
N PHE A 133 -11.21 -0.91 -0.95
CA PHE A 133 -10.25 -1.70 -1.72
C PHE A 133 -10.27 -3.18 -1.29
N ILE A 134 -10.17 -3.49 0.00
CA ILE A 134 -10.17 -4.89 0.48
C ILE A 134 -11.46 -5.63 0.12
N ARG A 135 -12.63 -4.96 0.15
CA ARG A 135 -13.90 -5.55 -0.28
C ARG A 135 -13.94 -5.91 -1.76
N THR A 136 -13.28 -5.10 -2.60
CA THR A 136 -13.21 -5.33 -4.04
C THR A 136 -12.02 -6.23 -4.43
N TYR A 137 -11.09 -6.44 -3.51
CA TYR A 137 -9.89 -7.23 -3.68
C TYR A 137 -10.19 -8.74 -3.72
N LYS A 138 -10.49 -9.24 -4.92
CA LYS A 138 -10.86 -10.64 -5.17
C LYS A 138 -9.72 -11.65 -5.07
N PHE A 139 -8.48 -11.20 -4.84
CA PHE A 139 -7.30 -12.09 -4.81
C PHE A 139 -7.39 -13.13 -3.69
N ARG A 140 -8.03 -12.79 -2.56
CA ARG A 140 -8.27 -13.70 -1.43
C ARG A 140 -9.10 -14.94 -1.81
N HIS A 141 -9.87 -14.87 -2.89
CA HIS A 141 -10.73 -15.93 -3.39
C HIS A 141 -10.33 -16.40 -4.80
N ALA A 142 -9.17 -15.95 -5.30
CA ALA A 142 -8.66 -16.35 -6.60
C ALA A 142 -8.13 -17.79 -6.51
N CYS A 143 -8.51 -18.65 -7.47
CA CYS A 143 -7.90 -19.97 -7.56
C CYS A 143 -6.43 -19.84 -8.03
N PRO A 144 -5.58 -20.86 -7.79
CA PRO A 144 -4.15 -20.81 -8.15
C PRO A 144 -3.89 -20.43 -9.61
N CYS A 145 -4.74 -20.90 -10.54
CA CYS A 145 -4.64 -20.54 -11.95
C CYS A 145 -4.93 -19.06 -12.23
N THR A 146 -5.82 -18.41 -11.47
CA THR A 146 -6.12 -16.98 -11.60
C THR A 146 -5.01 -16.14 -10.98
N ALA A 147 -4.50 -16.55 -9.81
CA ALA A 147 -3.33 -15.90 -9.20
C ALA A 147 -2.10 -15.99 -10.11
N PHE A 148 -1.83 -17.16 -10.70
CA PHE A 148 -0.74 -17.34 -11.66
C PHE A 148 -0.91 -16.48 -12.92
N LYS A 149 -2.13 -16.38 -13.46
CA LYS A 149 -2.41 -15.50 -14.62
C LYS A 149 -2.19 -14.03 -14.31
N ILE A 150 -2.59 -13.59 -13.12
CA ILE A 150 -2.37 -12.22 -12.64
C ILE A 150 -0.85 -11.98 -12.52
N LEU A 151 -0.14 -12.81 -11.76
CA LEU A 151 1.29 -12.67 -11.50
C LEU A 151 2.13 -12.75 -12.79
N SER A 152 1.81 -13.69 -13.70
CA SER A 152 2.51 -13.79 -14.98
C SER A 152 2.25 -12.58 -15.87
N GLY A 153 1.00 -12.11 -15.97
CA GLY A 153 0.67 -10.90 -16.73
C GLY A 153 1.43 -9.66 -16.24
N LEU A 154 1.59 -9.53 -14.93
CA LEU A 154 2.38 -8.47 -14.29
C LEU A 154 3.88 -8.55 -14.61
N VAL A 155 4.46 -9.76 -14.55
CA VAL A 155 5.86 -9.97 -14.94
C VAL A 155 6.09 -9.60 -16.41
N PHE A 156 5.17 -9.98 -17.30
CA PHE A 156 5.26 -9.62 -18.72
C PHE A 156 5.10 -8.10 -18.93
N ALA A 157 4.15 -7.45 -18.26
CA ALA A 157 3.97 -6.00 -18.35
C ALA A 157 5.22 -5.24 -17.90
N ASN A 158 5.86 -5.69 -16.81
CA ASN A 158 7.09 -5.07 -16.30
C ASN A 158 8.27 -5.25 -17.23
N ALA A 159 8.45 -6.44 -17.79
CA ALA A 159 9.50 -6.68 -18.78
C ALA A 159 9.34 -5.74 -19.99
N VAL A 160 8.11 -5.57 -20.48
CA VAL A 160 7.81 -4.65 -21.59
C VAL A 160 8.08 -3.19 -21.22
N ALA A 161 7.66 -2.74 -20.03
CA ALA A 161 7.91 -1.38 -19.56
C ALA A 161 9.42 -1.07 -19.43
N ILE A 162 10.19 -2.02 -18.90
CA ILE A 162 11.66 -1.89 -18.80
C ILE A 162 12.29 -1.80 -20.19
N LEU A 163 11.88 -2.66 -21.13
CA LEU A 163 12.36 -2.62 -22.52
C LEU A 163 12.03 -1.29 -23.21
N ALA A 164 10.81 -0.76 -23.01
CA ALA A 164 10.41 0.53 -23.55
C ALA A 164 11.26 1.68 -22.97
N ALA A 165 11.46 1.71 -21.64
CA ALA A 165 12.30 2.72 -20.99
C ALA A 165 13.76 2.65 -21.46
N LEU A 166 14.31 1.45 -21.69
CA LEU A 166 15.67 1.28 -22.23
C LEU A 166 15.77 1.77 -23.68
N LEU A 167 14.75 1.53 -24.50
CA LEU A 167 14.67 2.06 -25.88
C LEU A 167 14.61 3.60 -25.90
N ASP A 168 13.84 4.21 -24.99
CA ASP A 168 13.77 5.66 -24.85
C ASP A 168 15.12 6.26 -24.44
N VAL A 169 15.84 5.63 -23.49
CA VAL A 169 17.19 6.06 -23.10
C VAL A 169 18.18 5.93 -24.25
N LEU A 170 18.12 4.85 -25.03
CA LEU A 170 18.99 4.66 -26.20
C LEU A 170 18.69 5.68 -27.31
N SER A 171 17.43 6.03 -27.52
CA SER A 171 17.05 7.04 -28.52
C SER A 171 17.47 8.45 -28.13
N LEU A 172 17.50 8.77 -26.83
CA LEU A 172 18.02 10.05 -26.30
C LEU A 172 19.55 10.19 -26.46
N GLN A 173 20.29 9.09 -26.47
CA GLN A 173 21.75 9.10 -26.73
C GLN A 173 22.09 9.18 -28.23
N ALA A 174 21.11 9.05 -29.12
CA ALA A 174 21.29 9.11 -30.58
C ALA A 174 21.09 10.52 -31.16
N THR A 175 21.46 11.59 -30.43
CA THR A 175 21.49 12.93 -31.03
C THR A 175 22.69 13.04 -31.97
N PRO A 176 22.51 13.43 -33.25
CA PRO A 176 23.61 13.52 -34.19
C PRO A 176 24.51 14.70 -33.79
N VAL A 177 25.81 14.44 -33.64
CA VAL A 177 26.83 15.47 -33.59
C VAL A 177 26.77 16.23 -34.92
N THR A 178 26.23 17.44 -34.91
CA THR A 178 26.25 18.32 -36.08
C THR A 178 27.71 18.63 -36.43
N GLU A 179 28.15 18.10 -37.57
CA GLU A 179 29.40 18.48 -38.22
C GLU A 179 29.42 20.01 -38.44
N HIS A 180 30.14 20.72 -37.59
CA HIS A 180 30.65 22.04 -37.92
C HIS A 180 31.87 21.84 -38.82
N MET A 181 31.67 21.89 -40.13
CA MET A 181 32.74 22.12 -41.09
C MET A 181 32.41 23.35 -41.94
N VAL A 182 33.14 24.42 -41.62
CA VAL A 182 33.75 25.47 -42.47
C VAL A 182 33.05 25.80 -43.78
#